data_AF-A0A2E9GN99-F1
#
_entry.id   AF-A0A2E9GN99-F1
#
_cell.length_a   1.000
_cell.length_b   1.000
_cell.length_c   1.000
_cell.angle_alpha   90.00
_cell.angle_beta   90.00
_cell.angle_gamma   90.00
#
_symmetry.space_group_name_H-M   'P 1'
#
loop_
_entity.id
_entity.type
_entity.pdbx_description
1 polymer ?
#
loop_
_entity_poly.entity_id
_entity_poly.type
_entity_poly.pdbx_seq_one_letter_code
_entity_poly.pdbx_strand_id
1 'polypeptide(L)'
;MATELDYRPISTDDHIIEPPGVWDGRLESKFQDRAPHVIVEDDMDYWEFEGRRIPNIGLSVMAGRPYEEYTVAPVRFRDMRKGCYDPEERLLDMDRDGIEASALFPTIPGMAGTLFNQADDKDLGLRCLETYNDWLADTWCSTAPERFIGQMIVPLWDIDLAVKEFQRGISLGHKALSFPNAPESLGLPNIGDAHWDPLWDAVEEAGVPVSMHIASGSMRDTQLPLEVAGGTPAEVFVTVAPSSNFVSVATLLWSGVLDRHPKLRFLSVEGGIGWLGYLVQRADEVYVKHRHWTHAVIKEKPSFYFKRQVFANFLDDEVGLAIRHYIGIENIMFEVDYPHSDTTFPNSTALVSKRFKDVPPDETRMIVRDNAIKFFGLNLD
;
A
#
# COMPACT_ATOMS: atom_id res chain seq x y z
N MET A 1 0.81 -21.26 -26.74
CA MET A 1 1.52 -19.97 -26.70
C MET A 1 0.68 -19.06 -25.85
N ALA A 2 1.22 -18.47 -24.78
CA ALA A 2 0.50 -17.46 -24.02
C ALA A 2 0.12 -16.34 -24.99
N THR A 3 -1.15 -15.94 -25.00
CA THR A 3 -1.60 -14.77 -25.75
C THR A 3 -0.89 -13.56 -25.17
N GLU A 4 0.00 -12.96 -25.97
CA GLU A 4 0.64 -11.69 -25.65
C GLU A 4 -0.46 -10.63 -25.50
N LEU A 5 -0.50 -9.95 -24.35
CA LEU A 5 -1.46 -8.88 -24.11
C LEU A 5 -1.14 -7.71 -25.05
N ASP A 6 -2.15 -7.11 -25.67
CA ASP A 6 -2.00 -5.91 -26.52
C ASP A 6 -1.87 -4.62 -25.70
N TYR A 7 -1.84 -4.75 -24.36
CA TYR A 7 -1.63 -3.70 -23.37
C TYR A 7 -0.75 -4.22 -22.23
N ARG A 8 -0.16 -3.30 -21.47
CA ARG A 8 0.65 -3.64 -20.29
C ARG A 8 -0.16 -3.48 -18.99
N PRO A 9 -0.07 -4.41 -18.03
CA PRO A 9 -0.67 -4.24 -16.72
C PRO A 9 -0.13 -3.04 -15.94
N ILE A 10 -0.90 -2.57 -14.96
CA ILE A 10 -0.49 -1.54 -13.99
C ILE A 10 -0.40 -2.21 -12.62
N SER A 11 0.76 -2.08 -11.96
CA SER A 11 0.92 -2.51 -10.57
C SER A 11 0.34 -1.44 -9.65
N THR A 12 -0.64 -1.81 -8.84
CA THR A 12 -1.24 -0.92 -7.83
C THR A 12 -0.61 -1.05 -6.45
N ASP A 13 0.44 -1.86 -6.34
CA ASP A 13 1.27 -2.00 -5.16
C ASP A 13 2.68 -2.45 -5.54
N ASP A 14 3.64 -1.56 -5.33
CA ASP A 14 5.07 -1.82 -5.33
C ASP A 14 5.73 -0.93 -4.28
N HIS A 15 6.92 -1.32 -3.85
CA HIS A 15 7.68 -0.67 -2.79
C HIS A 15 8.95 -0.02 -3.31
N ILE A 16 9.35 1.05 -2.63
CA ILE A 16 10.66 1.66 -2.77
C ILE A 16 11.50 1.33 -1.55
N ILE A 17 12.69 0.78 -1.78
CA ILE A 17 13.72 0.77 -0.74
C ILE A 17 14.40 2.13 -0.80
N GLU A 18 14.10 3.00 0.16
CA GLU A 18 14.67 4.34 0.20
C GLU A 18 16.21 4.25 0.16
N PRO A 19 16.89 4.96 -0.75
CA PRO A 19 18.35 4.97 -0.78
C PRO A 19 18.93 5.78 0.41
N PRO A 20 20.18 5.54 0.84
CA PRO A 20 20.78 6.24 1.98
C PRO A 20 20.71 7.77 1.93
N GLY A 21 20.68 8.36 0.73
CA GLY A 21 20.73 9.81 0.52
C GLY A 21 19.38 10.53 0.51
N VAL A 22 18.26 9.90 0.88
CA VAL A 22 16.92 10.54 0.84
C VAL A 22 16.87 11.83 1.67
N TRP A 23 17.55 11.91 2.81
CA TRP A 23 17.52 13.08 3.69
C TRP A 23 18.78 13.95 3.61
N ASP A 24 19.77 13.57 2.80
CA ASP A 24 21.07 14.26 2.74
C ASP A 24 20.93 15.67 2.16
N GLY A 25 21.24 16.67 2.99
CA GLY A 25 21.21 18.09 2.59
C GLY A 25 19.81 18.65 2.32
N ARG A 26 18.75 17.91 2.64
CA ARG A 26 17.35 18.33 2.45
C ARG A 26 16.69 18.84 3.73
N LEU A 27 17.33 18.69 4.88
CA LEU A 27 16.84 19.16 6.18
C LEU A 27 17.56 20.42 6.64
N GLU A 28 16.92 21.17 7.53
CA GLU A 28 17.59 22.27 8.24
C GLU A 28 18.80 21.75 9.05
N SER A 29 19.86 22.56 9.16
CA SER A 29 21.12 22.14 9.77
C SER A 29 20.99 21.60 11.20
N LYS A 30 19.98 22.03 11.96
CA LYS A 30 19.69 21.54 13.31
C LYS A 30 19.14 20.09 13.35
N PHE A 31 18.65 19.59 12.23
CA PHE A 31 18.03 18.28 12.09
C PHE A 31 18.89 17.30 11.29
N GLN A 32 19.79 17.79 10.42
CA GLN A 32 20.55 16.94 9.50
C GLN A 32 21.31 15.80 10.17
N ASP A 33 21.99 16.07 11.30
CA ASP A 33 22.75 15.03 12.02
C ASP A 33 21.87 13.98 12.72
N ARG A 34 20.56 14.19 12.77
CA ARG A 34 19.56 13.30 13.37
C ARG A 34 18.61 12.69 12.35
N ALA A 35 18.84 12.95 11.06
CA ALA A 35 18.05 12.39 9.98
C ALA A 35 18.16 10.86 9.95
N PRO A 36 17.17 10.15 9.37
CA PRO A 36 17.33 8.74 9.08
C PRO A 36 18.57 8.54 8.20
N HIS A 37 19.43 7.61 8.60
CA HIS A 37 20.65 7.31 7.86
C HIS A 37 21.01 5.83 7.98
N VAL A 38 21.83 5.35 7.05
CA VAL A 38 22.29 3.95 7.04
C VAL A 38 23.54 3.81 7.90
N ILE A 39 23.51 2.84 8.80
CA ILE A 39 24.64 2.36 9.59
C ILE A 39 25.02 0.95 9.16
N VAL A 40 26.28 0.59 9.42
CA VAL A 40 26.84 -0.72 9.07
C VAL A 40 27.20 -1.48 10.35
N GLU A 41 26.57 -2.63 10.55
CA GLU A 41 26.80 -3.50 11.71
C GLU A 41 26.80 -4.96 11.28
N ASP A 42 27.71 -5.78 11.81
CA ASP A 42 27.83 -7.22 11.50
C ASP A 42 27.84 -7.56 9.99
N ASP A 43 28.48 -6.69 9.21
CA ASP A 43 28.50 -6.75 7.75
C ASP A 43 27.12 -6.62 7.06
N MET A 44 26.14 -5.97 7.69
CA MET A 44 24.80 -5.68 7.14
C MET A 44 24.45 -4.19 7.22
N ASP A 45 23.51 -3.75 6.37
CA ASP A 45 23.00 -2.37 6.36
C ASP A 45 21.73 -2.27 7.21
N TYR A 46 21.74 -1.32 8.14
CA TYR A 46 20.58 -0.96 8.96
C TYR A 46 20.29 0.53 8.81
N TRP A 47 19.03 0.91 8.93
CA TRP A 47 18.64 2.29 9.13
C TRP A 47 18.66 2.63 10.62
N GLU A 48 19.10 3.83 10.95
CA GLU A 48 19.00 4.42 12.28
C GLU A 48 18.15 5.70 12.20
N PHE A 49 17.16 5.81 13.10
CA PHE A 49 16.43 7.06 13.34
C PHE A 49 16.04 7.16 14.81
N GLU A 50 16.45 8.24 15.48
CA GLU A 50 16.23 8.47 16.92
C GLU A 50 16.65 7.26 17.80
N GLY A 51 17.80 6.64 17.47
CA GLY A 51 18.32 5.47 18.17
C GLY A 51 17.54 4.17 17.91
N ARG A 52 16.52 4.20 17.05
CA ARG A 52 15.82 3.00 16.57
C ARG A 52 16.58 2.41 15.40
N ARG A 53 16.92 1.13 15.53
CA ARG A 53 17.58 0.33 14.51
C ARG A 53 16.54 -0.42 13.68
N ILE A 54 16.57 -0.23 12.38
CA ILE A 54 15.58 -0.77 11.44
C ILE A 54 16.34 -1.60 10.39
N PRO A 55 16.12 -2.92 10.30
CA PRO A 55 16.79 -3.75 9.30
C PRO A 55 16.25 -3.49 7.89
N ASN A 56 17.12 -3.50 6.89
CA ASN A 56 16.70 -3.75 5.51
C ASN A 56 16.38 -5.24 5.36
N ILE A 57 15.15 -5.63 5.70
CA ILE A 57 14.73 -7.04 5.76
C ILE A 57 14.88 -7.69 4.38
N GLY A 58 15.52 -8.86 4.31
CA GLY A 58 15.74 -9.59 3.07
C GLY A 58 14.45 -9.86 2.29
N LEU A 59 13.36 -10.26 2.96
CA LEU A 59 12.06 -10.47 2.32
C LEU A 59 11.54 -9.24 1.57
N SER A 60 12.00 -8.02 1.87
CA SER A 60 11.62 -6.82 1.13
C SER A 60 12.37 -6.63 -0.20
N VAL A 61 13.33 -7.50 -0.54
CA VAL A 61 14.23 -7.32 -1.70
C VAL A 61 14.54 -8.63 -2.44
N MET A 62 13.53 -9.45 -2.61
CA MET A 62 13.63 -10.78 -3.23
C MET A 62 13.27 -10.82 -4.72
N ALA A 63 12.94 -9.68 -5.34
CA ALA A 63 12.64 -9.60 -6.77
C ALA A 63 13.67 -10.32 -7.68
N GLY A 64 13.22 -11.38 -8.33
CA GLY A 64 14.02 -12.20 -9.25
C GLY A 64 15.05 -13.11 -8.58
N ARG A 65 15.00 -13.27 -7.25
CA ARG A 65 15.82 -14.23 -6.49
C ARG A 65 15.17 -15.62 -6.50
N PRO A 66 15.95 -16.71 -6.45
CA PRO A 66 15.39 -18.04 -6.25
C PRO A 66 14.81 -18.17 -4.84
N TYR A 67 13.74 -18.96 -4.67
CA TYR A 67 13.04 -19.11 -3.38
C TYR A 67 13.93 -19.64 -2.25
N GLU A 68 14.99 -20.40 -2.59
CA GLU A 68 15.98 -20.89 -1.63
C GLU A 68 16.85 -19.79 -1.02
N GLU A 69 16.90 -18.59 -1.61
CA GLU A 69 17.62 -17.42 -1.09
C GLU A 69 16.75 -16.54 -0.16
N TYR A 70 15.45 -16.85 -0.02
CA TYR A 70 14.53 -16.03 0.78
C TYR A 70 14.96 -16.03 2.26
N THR A 71 15.01 -14.83 2.84
CA THR A 71 15.53 -14.65 4.20
C THR A 71 14.93 -13.45 4.89
N VAL A 72 14.74 -13.56 6.21
CA VAL A 72 14.38 -12.43 7.08
C VAL A 72 15.61 -11.66 7.58
N ALA A 73 16.81 -12.18 7.31
CA ALA A 73 18.04 -11.50 7.71
C ALA A 73 18.16 -10.15 7.00
N PRO A 74 18.74 -9.13 7.65
CA PRO A 74 19.06 -7.89 6.98
C PRO A 74 20.06 -8.11 5.85
N VAL A 75 19.95 -7.27 4.83
CA VAL A 75 20.79 -7.34 3.62
C VAL A 75 21.51 -6.02 3.36
N ARG A 76 22.48 -6.04 2.46
CA ARG A 76 23.17 -4.83 1.98
C ARG A 76 22.50 -4.25 0.74
N PHE A 77 22.57 -2.93 0.56
CA PHE A 77 22.16 -2.27 -0.69
C PHE A 77 22.90 -2.83 -1.92
N ARG A 78 24.19 -3.16 -1.77
CA ARG A 78 25.00 -3.73 -2.88
C ARG A 78 24.50 -5.10 -3.36
N ASP A 79 23.76 -5.81 -2.51
CA ASP A 79 23.22 -7.14 -2.78
C ASP A 79 21.76 -7.06 -3.24
N MET A 80 21.14 -5.87 -3.21
CA MET A 80 19.81 -5.64 -3.75
C MET A 80 19.88 -5.42 -5.26
N ARG A 81 18.77 -5.72 -5.93
CA ARG A 81 18.59 -5.28 -7.32
C ARG A 81 18.52 -3.74 -7.32
N LYS A 82 19.21 -3.08 -8.25
CA LYS A 82 19.24 -1.61 -8.27
C LYS A 82 17.84 -0.98 -8.41
N GLY A 83 16.94 -1.62 -9.17
CA GLY A 83 15.56 -1.16 -9.31
C GLY A 83 14.80 -1.06 -7.98
N CYS A 84 15.29 -1.68 -6.90
CA CYS A 84 14.75 -1.49 -5.55
C CYS A 84 14.86 -0.02 -5.07
N TYR A 85 15.93 0.70 -5.44
CA TYR A 85 16.28 2.01 -4.88
C TYR A 85 16.74 3.06 -5.93
N ASP A 86 16.74 2.72 -7.22
CA ASP A 86 17.08 3.60 -8.34
C ASP A 86 15.90 3.66 -9.34
N PRO A 87 15.33 4.84 -9.62
CA PRO A 87 14.13 4.96 -10.45
C PRO A 87 14.38 4.69 -11.94
N GLU A 88 15.60 4.92 -12.46
CA GLU A 88 15.92 4.60 -13.86
C GLU A 88 16.06 3.08 -14.04
N GLU A 89 16.73 2.41 -13.11
CA GLU A 89 16.85 0.94 -13.11
C GLU A 89 15.48 0.26 -12.84
N ARG A 90 14.60 0.90 -12.04
CA ARG A 90 13.20 0.45 -11.86
C ARG A 90 12.44 0.40 -13.18
N LEU A 91 12.61 1.37 -14.07
CA LEU A 91 11.93 1.38 -15.37
C LEU A 91 12.36 0.19 -16.24
N LEU A 92 13.65 -0.18 -16.19
CA LEU A 92 14.17 -1.35 -16.90
C LEU A 92 13.57 -2.66 -16.37
N ASP A 93 13.32 -2.71 -15.07
CA ASP A 93 12.65 -3.84 -14.42
C ASP A 93 11.17 -3.92 -14.82
N MET A 94 10.45 -2.80 -14.75
CA MET A 94 9.07 -2.73 -15.20
C MET A 94 8.94 -3.14 -16.68
N ASP A 95 9.83 -2.67 -17.54
CA ASP A 95 9.81 -3.01 -18.97
C ASP A 95 10.13 -4.49 -19.21
N ARG A 96 11.02 -5.09 -18.41
CA ARG A 96 11.31 -6.53 -18.45
C ARG A 96 10.09 -7.37 -18.06
N ASP A 97 9.37 -6.93 -17.04
CA ASP A 97 8.20 -7.63 -16.49
C ASP A 97 6.91 -7.36 -17.28
N GLY A 98 6.92 -6.30 -18.09
CA GLY A 98 5.83 -5.84 -18.94
C GLY A 98 4.81 -4.96 -18.20
N ILE A 99 5.22 -4.27 -17.15
CA ILE A 99 4.39 -3.37 -16.33
C ILE A 99 4.47 -1.93 -16.85
N GLU A 100 3.33 -1.28 -17.02
CA GLU A 100 3.26 0.09 -17.54
C GLU A 100 3.49 1.14 -16.46
N ALA A 101 2.77 1.04 -15.35
CA ALA A 101 2.81 2.00 -14.26
C ALA A 101 2.78 1.27 -12.91
N SER A 102 3.26 1.94 -11.87
CA SER A 102 3.52 1.38 -10.55
C SER A 102 3.14 2.38 -9.46
N ALA A 103 2.32 1.94 -8.51
CA ALA A 103 2.07 2.65 -7.25
C ALA A 103 3.20 2.38 -6.25
N LEU A 104 3.71 3.44 -5.64
CA LEU A 104 4.97 3.41 -4.92
C LEU A 104 4.76 3.67 -3.43
N PHE A 105 4.83 2.62 -2.62
CA PHE A 105 4.76 2.68 -1.17
C PHE A 105 6.16 2.80 -0.53
N PRO A 106 6.28 3.55 0.57
CA PRO A 106 7.50 3.58 1.37
C PRO A 106 7.82 2.24 2.02
N THR A 107 9.10 1.97 2.23
CA THR A 107 9.54 0.86 3.09
C THR A 107 10.07 1.37 4.43
N ILE A 108 11.07 2.25 4.42
CA ILE A 108 11.77 2.73 5.63
C ILE A 108 10.94 3.70 6.47
N PRO A 109 10.23 4.69 5.90
CA PRO A 109 9.22 5.45 6.64
C PRO A 109 8.10 4.56 7.23
N GLY A 110 8.00 3.31 6.77
CA GLY A 110 6.83 2.44 6.92
C GLY A 110 5.79 2.78 5.87
N MET A 111 5.03 1.79 5.41
CA MET A 111 4.12 1.92 4.26
C MET A 111 3.09 3.04 4.40
N ALA A 112 2.77 3.47 5.63
CA ALA A 112 1.94 4.64 5.93
C ALA A 112 2.63 5.69 6.84
N GLY A 113 3.96 5.82 6.72
CA GLY A 113 4.76 6.81 7.44
C GLY A 113 4.90 6.57 8.95
N THR A 114 4.74 5.33 9.41
CA THR A 114 4.68 4.99 10.84
C THR A 114 5.96 5.33 11.61
N LEU A 115 7.13 5.28 10.97
CA LEU A 115 8.40 5.63 11.59
C LEU A 115 8.37 7.06 12.14
N PHE A 116 7.99 8.02 11.30
CA PHE A 116 7.91 9.44 11.67
C PHE A 116 6.71 9.74 12.56
N ASN A 117 5.61 9.02 12.36
CA ASN A 117 4.46 9.11 13.25
C ASN A 117 4.78 8.74 14.69
N GLN A 118 5.76 7.87 14.89
CA GLN A 118 6.24 7.49 16.21
C GLN A 118 7.49 8.26 16.65
N ALA A 119 7.97 9.27 15.91
CA ALA A 119 9.13 10.06 16.33
C ALA A 119 8.90 10.66 17.72
N ASP A 120 9.94 10.66 18.55
CA ASP A 120 9.95 11.28 19.87
C ASP A 120 9.99 12.82 19.71
N ASP A 121 10.83 13.32 18.80
CA ASP A 121 10.84 14.71 18.37
C ASP A 121 9.89 14.92 17.18
N LYS A 122 8.71 15.49 17.45
CA LYS A 122 7.69 15.73 16.43
C LYS A 122 8.09 16.77 15.39
N ASP A 123 8.97 17.71 15.72
CA ASP A 123 9.46 18.68 14.73
C ASP A 123 10.39 17.98 13.73
N LEU A 124 11.31 17.14 14.22
CA LEU A 124 12.17 16.33 13.37
C LEU A 124 11.33 15.34 12.53
N GLY A 125 10.40 14.62 13.17
CA GLY A 125 9.52 13.67 12.49
C GLY A 125 8.72 14.31 11.36
N LEU A 126 8.15 15.49 11.59
CA LEU A 126 7.44 16.26 10.57
C LEU A 126 8.37 16.62 9.41
N ARG A 127 9.56 17.16 9.68
CA ARG A 127 10.51 17.55 8.62
C ARG A 127 11.03 16.37 7.82
N CYS A 128 11.29 15.23 8.46
CA CYS A 128 11.69 14.00 7.77
C CYS A 128 10.57 13.46 6.87
N LEU A 129 9.32 13.49 7.33
CA LEU A 129 8.14 13.11 6.56
C LEU A 129 7.93 14.03 5.36
N GLU A 130 7.95 15.35 5.57
CA GLU A 130 7.82 16.33 4.48
C GLU A 130 8.94 16.16 3.44
N THR A 131 10.17 15.89 3.90
CA THR A 131 11.33 15.62 3.04
C THR A 131 11.18 14.34 2.23
N TYR A 132 10.61 13.28 2.81
CA TYR A 132 10.31 12.06 2.08
C TYR A 132 9.30 12.32 0.95
N ASN A 133 8.20 13.03 1.24
CA ASN A 133 7.21 13.40 0.23
C ASN A 133 7.81 14.29 -0.87
N ASP A 134 8.74 15.19 -0.52
CA ASP A 134 9.48 16.00 -1.50
C ASP A 134 10.37 15.16 -2.39
N TRP A 135 11.17 14.26 -1.80
CA TRP A 135 12.04 13.36 -2.54
C TRP A 135 11.27 12.40 -3.47
N LEU A 136 10.17 11.82 -2.97
CA LEU A 136 9.32 10.93 -3.77
C LEU A 136 8.78 11.67 -5.00
N ALA A 137 8.35 12.92 -4.85
CA ALA A 137 7.87 13.74 -5.96
C ALA A 137 8.99 14.20 -6.91
N ASP A 138 10.04 14.83 -6.37
CA ASP A 138 11.04 15.57 -7.15
C ASP A 138 12.15 14.69 -7.74
N THR A 139 12.37 13.49 -7.19
CA THR A 139 13.44 12.58 -7.60
C THR A 139 12.86 11.31 -8.22
N TRP A 140 11.97 10.61 -7.50
CA TRP A 140 11.47 9.33 -7.98
C TRP A 140 10.40 9.50 -9.06
N CYS A 141 9.25 10.09 -8.71
CA CYS A 141 8.13 10.25 -9.63
C CYS A 141 8.50 11.13 -10.84
N SER A 142 9.34 12.16 -10.65
CA SER A 142 9.80 13.03 -11.74
C SER A 142 10.60 12.31 -12.82
N THR A 143 11.20 11.15 -12.52
CA THR A 143 11.94 10.32 -13.50
C THR A 143 11.02 9.77 -14.59
N ALA A 144 9.77 9.40 -14.24
CA ALA A 144 8.76 8.95 -15.18
C ALA A 144 7.34 9.30 -14.67
N PRO A 145 6.90 10.56 -14.81
CA PRO A 145 5.68 11.06 -14.16
C PRO A 145 4.39 10.39 -14.64
N GLU A 146 4.39 9.81 -15.84
CA GLU A 146 3.25 9.03 -16.37
C GLU A 146 3.24 7.57 -15.89
N ARG A 147 4.34 7.06 -15.33
CA ARG A 147 4.50 5.65 -14.92
C ARG A 147 4.58 5.47 -13.40
N PHE A 148 5.03 6.48 -12.66
CA PHE A 148 5.20 6.38 -11.21
C PHE A 148 4.09 7.11 -10.46
N ILE A 149 3.40 6.39 -9.59
CA ILE A 149 2.24 6.87 -8.83
C ILE A 149 2.65 6.99 -7.36
N GLY A 150 3.12 8.18 -6.96
CA GLY A 150 3.56 8.44 -5.60
C GLY A 150 2.42 8.35 -4.58
N GLN A 151 2.66 7.58 -3.51
CA GLN A 151 1.76 7.45 -2.36
C GLN A 151 2.29 8.34 -1.22
N MET A 152 1.70 9.53 -1.03
CA MET A 152 2.15 10.44 0.02
C MET A 152 1.80 9.91 1.41
N ILE A 153 2.60 10.28 2.41
CA ILE A 153 2.34 10.00 3.82
C ILE A 153 2.03 11.30 4.58
N VAL A 154 1.34 11.21 5.72
CA VAL A 154 0.94 12.40 6.52
C VAL A 154 1.23 12.21 8.01
N PRO A 155 1.43 13.31 8.78
CA PRO A 155 1.60 13.26 10.23
C PRO A 155 0.27 12.99 10.95
N LEU A 156 0.00 11.73 11.25
CA LEU A 156 -1.24 11.23 11.85
C LEU A 156 -1.47 11.67 13.30
N TRP A 157 -0.45 12.20 13.98
CA TRP A 157 -0.57 12.64 15.38
C TRP A 157 -1.30 13.99 15.54
N ASP A 158 -1.48 14.73 14.45
CA ASP A 158 -2.12 16.04 14.42
C ASP A 158 -2.93 16.22 13.13
N ILE A 159 -4.25 16.33 13.26
CA ILE A 159 -5.16 16.38 12.11
C ILE A 159 -4.96 17.63 11.24
N ASP A 160 -4.60 18.77 11.83
CA ASP A 160 -4.39 20.02 11.09
C ASP A 160 -3.09 19.93 10.28
N LEU A 161 -2.03 19.36 10.87
CA LEU A 161 -0.80 19.06 10.14
C LEU A 161 -1.03 18.03 9.03
N ALA A 162 -1.83 17.00 9.28
CA ALA A 162 -2.16 15.99 8.28
C ALA A 162 -2.85 16.58 7.06
N VAL A 163 -3.85 17.44 7.27
CA VAL A 163 -4.56 18.17 6.20
C VAL A 163 -3.60 19.08 5.44
N LYS A 164 -2.77 19.85 6.16
CA LYS A 164 -1.81 20.76 5.54
C LYS A 164 -0.80 20.02 4.68
N GLU A 165 -0.24 18.93 5.19
CA GLU A 165 0.75 18.15 4.44
C GLU A 165 0.12 17.41 3.26
N PHE A 166 -1.10 16.90 3.42
CA PHE A 166 -1.86 16.35 2.30
C PHE A 166 -2.03 17.37 1.17
N GLN A 167 -2.50 18.59 1.48
CA GLN A 167 -2.67 19.66 0.48
C GLN A 167 -1.34 20.06 -0.18
N ARG A 168 -0.24 20.08 0.58
CA ARG A 168 1.10 20.29 0.03
C ARG A 168 1.49 19.15 -0.91
N GLY A 169 1.26 17.90 -0.50
CA GLY A 169 1.52 16.71 -1.31
C GLY A 169 0.78 16.70 -2.65
N ILE A 170 -0.49 17.11 -2.65
CA ILE A 170 -1.26 17.31 -3.90
C ILE A 170 -0.60 18.36 -4.79
N SER A 171 -0.11 19.47 -4.20
CA SER A 171 0.60 20.52 -4.94
C SER A 171 1.94 20.06 -5.51
N LEU A 172 2.55 19.02 -4.95
CA LEU A 172 3.76 18.35 -5.46
C LEU A 172 3.47 17.34 -6.57
N GLY A 173 2.20 16.99 -6.80
CA GLY A 173 1.79 16.04 -7.83
C GLY A 173 1.57 14.60 -7.34
N HIS A 174 1.55 14.36 -6.03
CA HIS A 174 1.18 13.04 -5.49
C HIS A 174 -0.25 12.67 -5.90
N LYS A 175 -0.45 11.38 -6.22
CA LYS A 175 -1.71 10.89 -6.80
C LYS A 175 -2.57 10.07 -5.83
N ALA A 176 -2.08 9.79 -4.63
CA ALA A 176 -2.79 9.04 -3.61
C ALA A 176 -2.21 9.30 -2.21
N LEU A 177 -3.02 9.05 -1.19
CA LEU A 177 -2.63 9.06 0.21
C LEU A 177 -2.42 7.63 0.71
N SER A 178 -1.24 7.29 1.21
CA SER A 178 -1.04 6.07 1.98
C SER A 178 -1.46 6.30 3.44
N PHE A 179 -2.29 5.42 3.98
CA PHE A 179 -2.87 5.53 5.31
C PHE A 179 -2.87 4.17 6.03
N PRO A 180 -2.70 4.12 7.37
CA PRO A 180 -2.69 2.86 8.08
C PRO A 180 -4.00 2.08 7.88
N ASN A 181 -3.92 0.78 7.63
CA ASN A 181 -5.10 -0.07 7.51
C ASN A 181 -5.87 -0.19 8.85
N ALA A 182 -5.17 -0.15 9.98
CA ALA A 182 -5.77 -0.22 11.31
C ALA A 182 -5.12 0.83 12.24
N PRO A 183 -5.46 2.12 12.08
CA PRO A 183 -4.89 3.21 12.89
C PRO A 183 -5.09 3.02 14.40
N GLU A 184 -6.13 2.30 14.82
CA GLU A 184 -6.35 1.91 16.22
C GLU A 184 -5.23 1.06 16.81
N SER A 185 -4.52 0.28 15.99
CA SER A 185 -3.34 -0.48 16.44
C SER A 185 -2.15 0.44 16.75
N LEU A 186 -2.20 1.69 16.28
CA LEU A 186 -1.23 2.74 16.56
C LEU A 186 -1.67 3.67 17.70
N GLY A 187 -2.80 3.36 18.37
CA GLY A 187 -3.39 4.20 19.41
C GLY A 187 -4.17 5.41 18.89
N LEU A 188 -4.52 5.43 17.61
CA LEU A 188 -5.29 6.50 16.95
C LEU A 188 -6.77 6.10 16.79
N PRO A 189 -7.68 7.01 16.44
CA PRO A 189 -9.07 6.64 16.12
C PRO A 189 -9.14 5.72 14.89
N ASN A 190 -10.11 4.79 14.89
CA ASN A 190 -10.33 3.89 13.75
C ASN A 190 -10.56 4.70 12.44
N ILE A 191 -10.27 4.10 11.29
CA ILE A 191 -10.26 4.81 10.00
C ILE A 191 -11.57 5.53 9.63
N GLY A 192 -12.71 5.06 10.14
CA GLY A 192 -14.02 5.65 9.86
C GLY A 192 -14.50 6.68 10.88
N ASP A 193 -13.71 6.94 11.92
CA ASP A 193 -14.01 7.91 12.97
C ASP A 193 -14.08 9.35 12.42
N ALA A 194 -14.97 10.17 12.97
CA ALA A 194 -15.16 11.56 12.56
C ALA A 194 -13.94 12.45 12.86
N HIS A 195 -13.02 12.00 13.73
CA HIS A 195 -11.71 12.62 13.91
C HIS A 195 -10.98 12.87 12.58
N TRP A 196 -11.11 11.95 11.63
CA TRP A 196 -10.45 12.02 10.33
C TRP A 196 -11.24 12.82 9.28
N ASP A 197 -12.47 13.24 9.58
CA ASP A 197 -13.35 13.93 8.61
C ASP A 197 -12.68 15.15 7.95
N PRO A 198 -11.88 16.00 8.63
CA PRO A 198 -11.17 17.09 7.96
C PRO A 198 -10.16 16.64 6.89
N LEU A 199 -9.47 15.52 7.13
CA LEU A 199 -8.56 14.92 6.15
C LEU A 199 -9.35 14.30 4.99
N TRP A 200 -10.44 13.62 5.31
CA TRP A 200 -11.37 13.04 4.34
C TRP A 200 -12.02 14.09 3.44
N ASP A 201 -12.42 15.25 3.97
CA ASP A 201 -12.91 16.37 3.18
C ASP A 201 -11.86 16.83 2.16
N ALA A 202 -10.61 16.99 2.60
CA ALA A 202 -9.51 17.42 1.73
C ALA A 202 -9.19 16.36 0.65
N VAL A 203 -9.16 15.08 1.02
CA VAL A 203 -8.94 13.96 0.09
C VAL A 203 -10.06 13.88 -0.94
N GLU A 204 -11.30 14.03 -0.51
CA GLU A 204 -12.47 14.00 -1.39
C GLU A 204 -12.48 15.18 -2.36
N GLU A 205 -12.14 16.39 -1.89
CA GLU A 205 -12.03 17.60 -2.70
C GLU A 205 -10.93 17.46 -3.77
N ALA A 206 -9.78 16.92 -3.39
CA ALA A 206 -8.67 16.66 -4.32
C ALA A 206 -8.97 15.52 -5.32
N GLY A 207 -9.94 14.65 -5.00
CA GLY A 207 -10.35 13.55 -5.87
C GLY A 207 -9.35 12.41 -5.97
N VAL A 208 -8.39 12.31 -5.05
CA VAL A 208 -7.40 11.21 -5.00
C VAL A 208 -7.87 10.08 -4.08
N PRO A 209 -7.40 8.83 -4.29
CA PRO A 209 -7.72 7.72 -3.41
C PRO A 209 -6.88 7.67 -2.13
N VAL A 210 -7.36 6.87 -1.18
CA VAL A 210 -6.65 6.44 0.03
C VAL A 210 -6.26 4.97 -0.10
N SER A 211 -4.99 4.66 0.11
CA SER A 211 -4.43 3.32 0.04
C SER A 211 -4.15 2.79 1.44
N MET A 212 -4.75 1.65 1.80
CA MET A 212 -4.63 0.99 3.09
C MET A 212 -3.80 -0.28 2.95
N HIS A 213 -2.51 -0.16 3.23
CA HIS A 213 -1.57 -1.26 3.14
C HIS A 213 -1.68 -2.23 4.31
N ILE A 214 -1.60 -3.54 4.08
CA ILE A 214 -1.40 -4.49 5.19
C ILE A 214 -0.12 -4.14 5.96
N ALA A 215 0.03 -4.62 7.19
CA ALA A 215 1.21 -4.38 8.02
C ALA A 215 1.56 -2.88 8.29
N SER A 216 0.69 -1.93 7.91
CA SER A 216 0.89 -0.49 8.16
C SER A 216 0.29 -0.01 9.50
N GLY A 217 -0.69 -0.73 10.04
CA GLY A 217 -1.18 -0.57 11.41
C GLY A 217 -1.38 -1.92 12.09
N SER A 218 -2.25 -2.76 11.52
CA SER A 218 -2.44 -4.15 11.96
C SER A 218 -1.23 -4.98 11.57
N MET A 219 -0.86 -5.98 12.38
CA MET A 219 0.29 -6.87 12.18
C MET A 219 1.68 -6.22 12.13
N ARG A 220 1.80 -4.89 12.18
CA ARG A 220 3.09 -4.18 12.11
C ARG A 220 4.13 -4.63 13.14
N ASP A 221 3.74 -4.68 14.42
CA ASP A 221 4.67 -5.03 15.52
C ASP A 221 4.76 -6.55 15.73
N THR A 222 4.30 -7.34 14.76
CA THR A 222 4.33 -8.79 14.83
C THR A 222 5.73 -9.27 14.52
N GLN A 223 6.43 -9.81 15.52
CA GLN A 223 7.70 -10.46 15.30
C GLN A 223 7.50 -11.73 14.47
N LEU A 224 8.27 -11.86 13.39
CA LEU A 224 8.40 -13.09 12.61
C LEU A 224 9.56 -13.94 13.16
N PRO A 225 9.36 -15.25 13.42
CA PRO A 225 8.09 -15.97 13.56
C PRO A 225 7.34 -15.55 14.84
N LEU A 226 6.01 -15.67 14.83
CA LEU A 226 5.13 -15.39 15.96
C LEU A 226 5.56 -16.16 17.23
N GLU A 227 6.37 -15.56 18.10
CA GLU A 227 6.59 -16.06 19.46
C GLU A 227 5.35 -15.89 20.36
N VAL A 228 4.28 -15.26 19.84
CA VAL A 228 3.02 -14.92 20.54
C VAL A 228 2.34 -16.15 21.16
N ALA A 229 2.60 -17.34 20.60
CA ALA A 229 2.49 -18.60 21.31
C ALA A 229 3.68 -19.47 20.90
N GLY A 230 4.58 -19.78 21.84
CA GLY A 230 5.80 -20.52 21.57
C GLY A 230 5.55 -21.76 20.70
N GLY A 231 6.14 -21.78 19.51
CA GLY A 231 6.00 -22.86 18.52
C GLY A 231 5.02 -22.58 17.37
N THR A 232 4.46 -21.37 17.24
CA THR A 232 3.68 -21.00 16.04
C THR A 232 4.61 -20.87 14.83
N PRO A 233 4.40 -21.66 13.75
CA PRO A 233 5.23 -21.58 12.55
C PRO A 233 5.09 -20.23 11.82
N ALA A 234 6.14 -19.77 11.15
CA ALA A 234 6.13 -18.50 10.41
C ALA A 234 5.10 -18.50 9.26
N GLU A 235 4.83 -19.68 8.70
CA GLU A 235 3.86 -19.92 7.64
C GLU A 235 2.45 -19.46 8.03
N VAL A 236 2.11 -19.49 9.32
CA VAL A 236 0.81 -18.97 9.79
C VAL A 236 0.69 -17.48 9.50
N PHE A 237 1.75 -16.71 9.79
CA PHE A 237 1.76 -15.28 9.53
C PHE A 237 1.65 -15.00 8.02
N VAL A 238 2.51 -15.63 7.22
CA VAL A 238 2.52 -15.45 5.76
C VAL A 238 1.16 -15.83 5.15
N THR A 239 0.50 -16.87 5.68
CA THR A 239 -0.83 -17.30 5.20
C THR A 239 -1.93 -16.28 5.48
N VAL A 240 -1.91 -15.60 6.64
CA VAL A 240 -3.01 -14.72 7.07
C VAL A 240 -2.76 -13.24 6.82
N ALA A 241 -1.49 -12.84 6.58
CA ALA A 241 -1.05 -11.47 6.38
C ALA A 241 -1.94 -10.68 5.41
N PRO A 242 -2.19 -11.17 4.18
CA PRO A 242 -3.05 -10.46 3.21
C PRO A 242 -4.46 -10.20 3.75
N SER A 243 -5.04 -11.17 4.46
CA SER A 243 -6.40 -11.04 5.00
C SER A 243 -6.51 -10.15 6.25
N SER A 244 -5.43 -9.50 6.74
CA SER A 244 -5.55 -8.52 7.85
C SER A 244 -6.56 -7.43 7.58
N ASN A 245 -6.67 -7.00 6.32
CA ASN A 245 -7.58 -5.94 5.91
C ASN A 245 -9.06 -6.33 6.06
N PHE A 246 -9.38 -7.58 6.39
CA PHE A 246 -10.75 -8.02 6.66
C PHE A 246 -11.45 -7.13 7.70
N VAL A 247 -10.79 -6.85 8.82
CA VAL A 247 -11.36 -6.01 9.89
C VAL A 247 -11.43 -4.56 9.44
N SER A 248 -10.39 -4.04 8.78
CA SER A 248 -10.33 -2.67 8.28
C SER A 248 -11.44 -2.35 7.27
N VAL A 249 -11.66 -3.23 6.29
CA VAL A 249 -12.74 -3.09 5.31
C VAL A 249 -14.09 -3.21 6.00
N ALA A 250 -14.27 -4.14 6.94
CA ALA A 250 -15.50 -4.21 7.72
C ALA A 250 -15.76 -2.91 8.49
N THR A 251 -14.74 -2.34 9.14
CA THR A 251 -14.84 -1.06 9.86
C THR A 251 -15.28 0.07 8.94
N LEU A 252 -14.68 0.22 7.76
CA LEU A 252 -15.10 1.22 6.76
C LEU A 252 -16.59 1.09 6.40
N LEU A 253 -17.04 -0.13 6.09
CA LEU A 253 -18.42 -0.40 5.68
C LEU A 253 -19.45 -0.05 6.77
N TRP A 254 -19.07 -0.10 8.05
CA TRP A 254 -19.99 0.11 9.17
C TRP A 254 -19.87 1.47 9.86
N SER A 255 -18.74 2.15 9.71
CA SER A 255 -18.43 3.43 10.38
C SER A 255 -19.27 4.63 9.93
N GLY A 256 -19.92 4.54 8.77
CA GLY A 256 -20.64 5.64 8.15
C GLY A 256 -19.76 6.65 7.40
N VAL A 257 -18.43 6.49 7.41
CA VAL A 257 -17.52 7.39 6.66
C VAL A 257 -17.83 7.41 5.17
N LEU A 258 -18.16 6.25 4.59
CA LEU A 258 -18.54 6.11 3.19
C LEU A 258 -19.86 6.81 2.88
N ASP A 259 -20.76 6.99 3.86
CA ASP A 259 -22.00 7.76 3.69
C ASP A 259 -21.76 9.27 3.79
N ARG A 260 -20.89 9.71 4.72
CA ARG A 260 -20.53 11.12 4.91
C ARG A 260 -19.74 11.69 3.73
N HIS A 261 -18.85 10.87 3.17
CA HIS A 261 -17.92 11.24 2.10
C HIS A 261 -18.14 10.32 0.89
N PRO A 262 -19.16 10.56 0.06
CA PRO A 262 -19.62 9.62 -0.97
C PRO A 262 -18.69 9.47 -2.19
N LYS A 263 -17.69 10.34 -2.36
CA LYS A 263 -16.71 10.29 -3.47
C LYS A 263 -15.34 9.79 -3.03
N LEU A 264 -15.10 9.58 -1.73
CA LEU A 264 -13.88 8.92 -1.28
C LEU A 264 -13.75 7.52 -1.86
N ARG A 265 -12.51 7.14 -2.15
CA ARG A 265 -12.14 5.83 -2.69
C ARG A 265 -11.02 5.24 -1.84
N PHE A 266 -11.25 4.05 -1.32
CA PHE A 266 -10.29 3.32 -0.49
C PHE A 266 -9.80 2.07 -1.24
N LEU A 267 -8.50 1.83 -1.21
CA LEU A 267 -7.88 0.60 -1.71
C LEU A 267 -7.39 -0.24 -0.53
N SER A 268 -7.86 -1.48 -0.41
CA SER A 268 -7.23 -2.52 0.40
C SER A 268 -6.04 -3.05 -0.38
N VAL A 269 -4.83 -2.65 0.03
CA VAL A 269 -3.56 -2.96 -0.65
C VAL A 269 -2.95 -4.25 -0.09
N GLU A 270 -2.34 -5.08 -0.94
CA GLU A 270 -1.75 -6.39 -0.65
C GLU A 270 -2.72 -7.35 0.07
N GLY A 271 -4.02 -7.13 -0.09
CA GLY A 271 -5.05 -7.76 0.73
C GLY A 271 -5.48 -9.14 0.21
N GLY A 272 -5.22 -9.42 -1.06
CA GLY A 272 -5.96 -10.43 -1.81
C GLY A 272 -7.45 -10.10 -1.92
N ILE A 273 -8.18 -10.88 -2.73
CA ILE A 273 -9.57 -10.55 -3.07
C ILE A 273 -10.56 -11.67 -2.76
N GLY A 274 -10.12 -12.91 -2.57
CA GLY A 274 -10.97 -14.08 -2.33
C GLY A 274 -11.89 -13.97 -1.11
N TRP A 275 -11.45 -13.32 -0.04
CA TRP A 275 -12.26 -13.16 1.17
C TRP A 275 -13.32 -12.06 1.06
N LEU A 276 -13.18 -11.13 0.10
CA LEU A 276 -14.09 -9.98 -0.06
C LEU A 276 -15.51 -10.42 -0.40
N GLY A 277 -15.65 -11.44 -1.26
CA GLY A 277 -16.97 -11.97 -1.60
C GLY A 277 -17.73 -12.47 -0.37
N TYR A 278 -17.04 -13.18 0.52
CA TYR A 278 -17.61 -13.59 1.80
C TYR A 278 -17.91 -12.40 2.72
N LEU A 279 -16.96 -11.47 2.89
CA LEU A 279 -17.15 -10.32 3.79
C LEU A 279 -18.38 -9.51 3.37
N VAL A 280 -18.50 -9.15 2.09
CA VAL A 280 -19.59 -8.32 1.58
C VAL A 280 -20.94 -9.02 1.74
N GLN A 281 -21.03 -10.31 1.39
CA GLN A 281 -22.24 -11.09 1.63
C GLN A 281 -22.60 -11.11 3.12
N ARG A 282 -21.62 -11.40 3.98
CA ARG A 282 -21.83 -11.50 5.42
C ARG A 282 -22.27 -10.16 6.01
N ALA A 283 -21.69 -9.05 5.58
CA ALA A 283 -22.02 -7.71 6.04
C ALA A 283 -23.47 -7.34 5.67
N ASP A 284 -23.93 -7.68 4.46
CA ASP A 284 -25.33 -7.50 4.06
C ASP A 284 -26.29 -8.33 4.92
N GLU A 285 -25.92 -9.56 5.27
CA GLU A 285 -26.71 -10.37 6.20
C GLU A 285 -26.75 -9.77 7.61
N VAL A 286 -25.62 -9.22 8.10
CA VAL A 286 -25.58 -8.49 9.38
C VAL A 286 -26.49 -7.27 9.31
N TYR A 287 -26.48 -6.54 8.20
CA TYR A 287 -27.37 -5.39 8.00
C TYR A 287 -28.83 -5.80 8.10
N VAL A 288 -29.25 -6.89 7.46
CA VAL A 288 -30.63 -7.37 7.55
C VAL A 288 -31.00 -7.79 8.98
N LYS A 289 -30.14 -8.56 9.65
CA LYS A 289 -30.47 -9.26 10.91
C LYS A 289 -30.20 -8.43 12.17
N HIS A 290 -29.20 -7.55 12.16
CA HIS A 290 -28.63 -6.98 13.37
C HIS A 290 -28.64 -5.45 13.44
N ARG A 291 -28.80 -4.73 12.32
CA ARG A 291 -28.66 -3.26 12.28
C ARG A 291 -29.53 -2.49 13.28
N HIS A 292 -30.71 -3.02 13.62
CA HIS A 292 -31.66 -2.33 14.49
C HIS A 292 -31.27 -2.34 15.96
N TRP A 293 -30.71 -3.44 16.47
CA TRP A 293 -30.27 -3.53 17.87
C TRP A 293 -28.84 -3.01 18.04
N THR A 294 -28.01 -3.10 17.00
CA THR A 294 -26.67 -2.50 17.01
C THR A 294 -26.71 -0.99 16.75
N HIS A 295 -27.88 -0.41 16.47
CA HIS A 295 -28.07 0.99 16.14
C HIS A 295 -27.14 1.46 15.01
N ALA A 296 -27.04 0.67 13.93
CA ALA A 296 -26.14 0.98 12.83
C ALA A 296 -26.42 2.38 12.25
N VAL A 297 -25.35 3.12 11.94
CA VAL A 297 -25.42 4.50 11.45
C VAL A 297 -25.59 4.60 9.93
N ILE A 298 -25.33 3.51 9.20
CA ILE A 298 -25.39 3.46 7.74
C ILE A 298 -26.81 3.31 7.22
N LYS A 299 -27.10 3.95 6.07
CA LYS A 299 -28.45 4.00 5.48
C LYS A 299 -28.70 2.87 4.51
N GLU A 300 -27.70 2.53 3.71
CA GLU A 300 -27.76 1.45 2.72
C GLU A 300 -27.09 0.17 3.21
N LYS A 301 -27.25 -0.92 2.47
CA LYS A 301 -26.52 -2.17 2.72
C LYS A 301 -25.01 -1.95 2.54
N PRO A 302 -24.15 -2.62 3.31
CA PRO A 302 -22.69 -2.59 3.12
C PRO A 302 -22.24 -2.81 1.66
N SER A 303 -22.87 -3.73 0.92
CA SER A 303 -22.56 -3.96 -0.50
C SER A 303 -22.72 -2.72 -1.39
N PHE A 304 -23.67 -1.82 -1.08
CA PHE A 304 -23.82 -0.56 -1.80
C PHE A 304 -22.58 0.32 -1.64
N TYR A 305 -22.11 0.49 -0.40
CA TYR A 305 -20.93 1.29 -0.11
C TYR A 305 -19.65 0.65 -0.64
N PHE A 306 -19.53 -0.68 -0.52
CA PHE A 306 -18.41 -1.44 -1.07
C PHE A 306 -18.24 -1.18 -2.57
N LYS A 307 -19.27 -1.47 -3.36
CA LYS A 307 -19.24 -1.30 -4.83
C LYS A 307 -18.93 0.14 -5.24
N ARG A 308 -19.38 1.12 -4.46
CA ARG A 308 -19.18 2.55 -4.77
C ARG A 308 -17.77 3.03 -4.47
N GLN A 309 -17.12 2.55 -3.41
CA GLN A 309 -15.98 3.27 -2.80
C GLN A 309 -14.83 2.39 -2.33
N VAL A 310 -15.00 1.07 -2.26
CA VAL A 310 -13.95 0.17 -1.76
C VAL A 310 -13.40 -0.67 -2.91
N PHE A 311 -12.09 -0.66 -3.05
CA PHE A 311 -11.32 -1.35 -4.06
C PHE A 311 -10.31 -2.25 -3.36
N ALA A 312 -9.83 -3.26 -4.05
CA ALA A 312 -8.81 -4.17 -3.55
C ALA A 312 -7.91 -4.62 -4.69
N ASN A 313 -6.67 -4.95 -4.37
CA ASN A 313 -5.72 -5.52 -5.29
C ASN A 313 -5.27 -6.92 -4.84
N PHE A 314 -4.57 -7.61 -5.73
CA PHE A 314 -4.06 -8.96 -5.50
C PHE A 314 -2.89 -9.28 -6.45
N LEU A 315 -1.98 -10.13 -5.98
CA LEU A 315 -0.89 -10.71 -6.78
C LEU A 315 -1.35 -11.94 -7.57
N ASP A 316 -1.58 -13.06 -6.88
CA ASP A 316 -2.05 -14.34 -7.44
C ASP A 316 -3.21 -14.90 -6.59
N ASP A 317 -4.44 -14.73 -7.06
CA ASP A 317 -5.64 -15.16 -6.33
C ASP A 317 -6.68 -15.83 -7.26
N GLU A 318 -6.48 -17.12 -7.50
CA GLU A 318 -7.40 -17.94 -8.32
C GLU A 318 -8.82 -17.99 -7.75
N VAL A 319 -8.94 -18.03 -6.41
CA VAL A 319 -10.24 -18.08 -5.73
C VAL A 319 -10.97 -16.76 -5.92
N GLY A 320 -10.28 -15.64 -5.73
CA GLY A 320 -10.77 -14.30 -5.97
C GLY A 320 -11.26 -14.09 -7.40
N LEU A 321 -10.47 -14.49 -8.39
CA LEU A 321 -10.86 -14.42 -9.80
C LEU A 321 -12.10 -15.26 -10.13
N ALA A 322 -12.24 -16.42 -9.50
CA ALA A 322 -13.42 -17.28 -9.67
C ALA A 322 -14.71 -16.60 -9.15
N ILE A 323 -14.60 -15.74 -8.13
CA ILE A 323 -15.75 -15.04 -7.52
C ILE A 323 -15.81 -13.54 -7.89
N ARG A 324 -15.02 -13.08 -8.85
CA ARG A 324 -14.87 -11.65 -9.21
C ARG A 324 -16.19 -10.90 -9.44
N HIS A 325 -17.22 -11.58 -9.94
CA HIS A 325 -18.55 -10.99 -10.14
C HIS A 325 -19.28 -10.66 -8.82
N TYR A 326 -19.06 -11.45 -7.77
CA TYR A 326 -19.56 -11.14 -6.43
C TYR A 326 -18.85 -9.89 -5.87
N ILE A 327 -17.53 -9.83 -6.04
CA ILE A 327 -16.69 -8.70 -5.58
C ILE A 327 -17.01 -7.43 -6.37
N GLY A 328 -17.14 -7.52 -7.68
CA GLY A 328 -17.29 -6.40 -8.63
C GLY A 328 -16.01 -6.23 -9.41
N ILE A 329 -16.06 -6.44 -10.72
CA ILE A 329 -14.88 -6.39 -11.59
C ILE A 329 -14.25 -5.00 -11.53
N GLU A 330 -15.07 -3.95 -11.43
CA GLU A 330 -14.68 -2.55 -11.33
C GLU A 330 -13.92 -2.22 -10.03
N ASN A 331 -14.05 -3.07 -9.00
CA ASN A 331 -13.46 -2.87 -7.68
C ASN A 331 -12.14 -3.65 -7.50
N ILE A 332 -11.68 -4.37 -8.51
CA ILE A 332 -10.49 -5.23 -8.45
C ILE A 332 -9.37 -4.63 -9.28
N MET A 333 -8.16 -4.58 -8.73
CA MET A 333 -6.95 -4.17 -9.44
C MET A 333 -5.84 -5.21 -9.30
N PHE A 334 -4.86 -5.17 -10.20
CA PHE A 334 -3.68 -6.03 -10.16
C PHE A 334 -2.51 -5.35 -9.43
N GLU A 335 -1.62 -6.14 -8.85
CA GLU A 335 -0.38 -5.69 -8.23
C GLU A 335 0.76 -6.68 -8.49
N VAL A 336 1.99 -6.20 -8.32
CA VAL A 336 3.22 -6.97 -8.48
C VAL A 336 3.96 -7.11 -7.17
N ASP A 337 3.80 -6.20 -6.21
CA ASP A 337 4.50 -6.17 -4.92
C ASP A 337 6.03 -6.17 -5.09
N TYR A 338 6.53 -5.50 -6.13
CA TYR A 338 7.97 -5.40 -6.33
C TYR A 338 8.58 -4.54 -5.21
N PRO A 339 9.66 -4.93 -4.51
CA PRO A 339 10.51 -6.09 -4.74
C PRO A 339 10.40 -7.18 -3.67
N HIS A 340 9.28 -7.23 -2.95
CA HIS A 340 9.08 -8.14 -1.84
C HIS A 340 9.08 -9.62 -2.26
N SER A 341 9.06 -10.53 -1.28
CA SER A 341 9.14 -11.97 -1.50
C SER A 341 7.95 -12.57 -2.23
N ASP A 342 6.76 -11.99 -2.08
CA ASP A 342 5.56 -12.47 -2.76
C ASP A 342 5.47 -11.95 -4.20
N THR A 343 6.41 -11.10 -4.62
CA THR A 343 6.40 -10.45 -5.92
C THR A 343 6.26 -11.41 -7.08
N THR A 344 5.52 -10.96 -8.09
CA THR A 344 5.32 -11.74 -9.33
C THR A 344 6.41 -11.47 -10.38
N PHE A 345 7.27 -10.48 -10.13
CA PHE A 345 8.43 -10.15 -10.96
C PHE A 345 9.44 -11.32 -11.06
N PRO A 346 10.06 -11.59 -12.23
CA PRO A 346 9.90 -10.92 -13.53
C PRO A 346 8.92 -11.66 -14.45
N ASN A 347 7.88 -12.29 -13.88
CA ASN A 347 6.97 -13.17 -14.61
C ASN A 347 5.51 -12.68 -14.53
N SER A 348 5.26 -11.41 -14.24
CA SER A 348 3.93 -10.85 -13.99
C SER A 348 2.99 -11.05 -15.17
N THR A 349 3.43 -10.75 -16.39
CA THR A 349 2.65 -10.97 -17.63
C THR A 349 2.39 -12.45 -17.91
N ALA A 350 3.33 -13.34 -17.58
CA ALA A 350 3.15 -14.78 -17.71
C ALA A 350 2.12 -15.32 -16.68
N LEU A 351 2.15 -14.79 -15.46
CA LEU A 351 1.15 -15.09 -14.44
C LEU A 351 -0.24 -14.61 -14.87
N VAL A 352 -0.36 -13.37 -15.34
CA VAL A 352 -1.63 -12.83 -15.86
C VAL A 352 -2.15 -13.73 -16.98
N SER A 353 -1.31 -14.07 -17.97
CA SER A 353 -1.69 -14.98 -19.06
C SER A 353 -2.19 -16.34 -18.57
N LYS A 354 -1.60 -16.87 -17.50
CA LYS A 354 -2.00 -18.15 -16.90
C LYS A 354 -3.32 -18.03 -16.13
N ARG A 355 -3.50 -17.00 -15.31
CA ARG A 355 -4.64 -16.83 -14.41
C ARG A 355 -5.89 -16.34 -15.12
N PHE A 356 -5.72 -15.54 -16.16
CA PHE A 356 -6.83 -14.96 -16.92
C PHE A 356 -7.18 -15.75 -18.19
N LYS A 357 -6.60 -16.95 -18.39
CA LYS A 357 -6.85 -17.77 -19.59
C LYS A 357 -8.34 -18.06 -19.86
N ASP A 358 -9.15 -18.13 -18.80
CA ASP A 358 -10.59 -18.40 -18.84
C ASP A 358 -11.44 -17.17 -18.46
N VAL A 359 -10.80 -16.00 -18.34
CA VAL A 359 -11.47 -14.72 -18.06
C VAL A 359 -11.65 -13.97 -19.39
N PRO A 360 -12.85 -13.41 -19.67
CA PRO A 360 -13.07 -12.60 -20.87
C PRO A 360 -11.99 -11.51 -21.04
N PRO A 361 -11.51 -11.23 -22.28
CA PRO A 361 -10.42 -10.26 -22.49
C PRO A 361 -10.73 -8.84 -21.99
N ASP A 362 -11.98 -8.40 -22.09
CA ASP A 362 -12.45 -7.11 -21.58
C ASP A 362 -12.39 -7.04 -20.04
N GLU A 363 -12.86 -8.08 -19.35
CA GLU A 363 -12.74 -8.18 -17.89
C GLU A 363 -11.26 -8.25 -17.44
N THR A 364 -10.43 -8.98 -18.19
CA THR A 364 -8.98 -9.05 -17.96
C THR A 364 -8.36 -7.66 -18.03
N ARG A 365 -8.63 -6.90 -19.12
CA ARG A 365 -8.12 -5.54 -19.31
C ARG A 365 -8.56 -4.60 -18.19
N MET A 366 -9.82 -4.69 -17.77
CA MET A 366 -10.32 -3.89 -16.64
C MET A 366 -9.53 -4.13 -15.37
N ILE A 367 -9.39 -5.42 -14.99
CA ILE A 367 -8.75 -5.80 -13.72
C ILE A 367 -7.26 -5.44 -13.72
N VAL A 368 -6.54 -5.73 -14.79
CA VAL A 368 -5.07 -5.55 -14.79
C VAL A 368 -4.62 -4.16 -15.23
N ARG A 369 -5.51 -3.30 -15.73
CA ARG A 369 -5.15 -1.98 -16.30
C ARG A 369 -6.21 -0.90 -16.05
N ASP A 370 -7.39 -0.99 -16.68
CA ASP A 370 -8.27 0.18 -16.82
C ASP A 370 -8.84 0.66 -15.48
N ASN A 371 -9.07 -0.26 -14.52
CA ASN A 371 -9.50 0.11 -13.17
C ASN A 371 -8.45 0.98 -12.47
N ALA A 372 -7.16 0.65 -12.59
CA ALA A 372 -6.07 1.44 -12.01
C ALA A 372 -5.96 2.82 -12.66
N ILE A 373 -6.12 2.91 -14.00
CA ILE A 373 -6.16 4.18 -14.74
C ILE A 373 -7.24 5.09 -14.16
N LYS A 374 -8.47 4.56 -14.00
CA LYS A 374 -9.60 5.31 -13.45
C LYS A 374 -9.42 5.63 -11.95
N PHE A 375 -8.87 4.70 -11.18
CA PHE A 375 -8.69 4.85 -9.74
C PHE A 375 -7.68 5.96 -9.42
N PHE A 376 -6.52 5.98 -10.08
CA PHE A 376 -5.48 6.99 -9.86
C PHE A 376 -5.57 8.23 -10.77
N GLY A 377 -6.50 8.27 -11.72
CA GLY A 377 -6.63 9.38 -12.67
C GLY A 377 -5.40 9.51 -13.56
N LEU A 378 -4.99 8.40 -14.18
CA LEU A 378 -3.81 8.34 -15.05
C LEU A 378 -4.17 8.75 -16.47
N ASN A 379 -3.22 9.38 -17.17
CA ASN A 379 -3.36 9.75 -18.58
C ASN A 379 -2.73 8.67 -19.47
N LEU A 380 -3.29 7.46 -19.42
CA LEU A 380 -2.84 6.31 -20.21
C LEU A 380 -3.98 5.85 -21.14
N ASP A 381 -3.63 5.45 -22.36
CA ASP A 381 -4.56 4.99 -23.41
C ASP A 381 -4.97 3.51 -23.29
#